data_AF-A0A1V5QMZ6-F1
#
_entry.id   AF-A0A1V5QMZ6-F1
#
_cell.length_a   1.000
_cell.length_b   1.000
_cell.length_c   1.000
_cell.angle_alpha   90.00
_cell.angle_beta   90.00
_cell.angle_gamma   90.00
#
_symmetry.space_group_name_H-M   'P 1'
#
loop_
_entity.id
_entity.type
_entity.pdbx_description
1 polymer ?
#
loop_
_entity_poly.entity_id
_entity_poly.type
_entity_poly.pdbx_seq_one_letter_code
_entity_poly.pdbx_strand_id
1 'polypeptide(L)'
;MSKTPLLDKGYLAGAAIAPYRIVKLGSADNQVVPAAASTAPVLGLSNFLGADAGEMADVTLCGIGEVQLGGTVTRDHYLVSDADGKAVAATVVAGTALYYVGKALQSGNAGDIIPVLVMPGCVANDVAVQIANVTITATELKALNATPKTLVAAPGAGKAIIPVAIQAFLDFGTAAYDGIAAGEDLAFKYTDASGTQLGSIEATGFLDASADATRYVDMGPATAIDPTANAALVAHMLTGEIATGDSPLKLRVHYRVIDVAL
;
A
#
# COMPACT_ATOMS: atom_id res chain seq x y z
N MET A 1 -0.72 -0.79 33.52
CA MET A 1 0.15 -1.99 33.59
C MET A 1 1.56 -1.48 33.81
N SER A 2 2.31 -2.00 34.78
CA SER A 2 3.65 -1.47 35.09
C SER A 2 4.68 -1.91 34.05
N LYS A 3 5.68 -1.06 33.75
CA LYS A 3 6.85 -1.41 32.92
C LYS A 3 7.44 -2.76 33.38
N THR A 4 7.70 -3.67 32.45
CA THR A 4 8.35 -4.97 32.70
C THR A 4 9.38 -5.21 31.60
N PRO A 5 10.56 -4.58 31.70
CA PRO A 5 11.61 -4.74 30.68
C PRO A 5 12.22 -6.13 30.81
N LEU A 6 12.55 -6.73 29.66
CA LEU A 6 13.32 -7.97 29.61
C LEU A 6 14.82 -7.66 29.42
N LEU A 7 15.13 -6.62 28.64
CA LEU A 7 16.49 -6.18 28.36
C LEU A 7 16.56 -4.65 28.33
N ASP A 8 17.21 -4.08 29.33
CA ASP A 8 17.62 -2.67 29.39
C ASP A 8 19.15 -2.60 29.19
N LYS A 9 19.61 -1.68 28.36
CA LYS A 9 21.04 -1.48 28.07
C LYS A 9 21.39 0.01 28.07
N GLY A 10 22.48 0.36 28.73
CA GLY A 10 23.00 1.73 28.75
C GLY A 10 23.78 2.07 27.47
N TYR A 11 23.53 3.25 26.94
CA TYR A 11 24.20 3.85 25.77
C TYR A 11 24.59 5.30 26.07
N LEU A 12 25.58 5.83 25.35
CA LEU A 12 25.92 7.26 25.44
C LEU A 12 24.87 8.10 24.71
N ALA A 13 24.34 9.14 25.32
CA ALA A 13 23.43 10.07 24.68
C ALA A 13 24.21 11.02 23.73
N GLY A 14 23.96 10.94 22.43
CA GLY A 14 24.59 11.82 21.44
C GLY A 14 23.94 13.19 21.30
N ALA A 15 22.75 13.35 21.87
CA ALA A 15 21.97 14.57 21.98
C ALA A 15 21.11 14.46 23.25
N ALA A 16 20.47 15.55 23.67
CA ALA A 16 19.50 15.49 24.76
C ALA A 16 18.34 14.54 24.38
N ILE A 17 18.06 13.58 25.27
CA ILE A 17 16.98 12.60 25.14
C ILE A 17 15.98 12.86 26.25
N ALA A 18 14.79 13.34 25.89
CA ALA A 18 13.71 13.48 26.84
C ALA A 18 13.23 12.09 27.38
N PRO A 19 12.56 12.06 28.54
CA PRO A 19 11.92 10.84 29.05
C PRO A 19 10.94 10.20 28.07
N TYR A 20 10.80 8.88 28.11
CA TYR A 20 9.78 8.12 27.39
C TYR A 20 9.76 8.37 25.87
N ARG A 21 10.95 8.37 25.25
CA ARG A 21 11.15 8.61 23.81
C ARG A 21 11.57 7.35 23.08
N ILE A 22 11.15 7.25 21.83
CA ILE A 22 11.72 6.32 20.87
C ILE A 22 13.11 6.83 20.49
N VAL A 23 14.11 5.96 20.62
CA VAL A 23 15.50 6.28 20.31
C VAL A 23 16.01 5.43 19.16
N LYS A 24 17.05 5.95 18.49
CA LYS A 24 17.81 5.29 17.43
C LYS A 24 19.29 5.34 17.76
N LEU A 25 20.08 4.53 17.04
CA LEU A 25 21.53 4.67 17.10
C LEU A 25 21.97 6.05 16.57
N GLY A 26 22.96 6.62 17.25
CA GLY A 26 23.67 7.83 16.85
C GLY A 26 24.63 7.57 15.69
N SER A 27 25.44 8.56 15.36
CA SER A 27 26.48 8.43 14.33
C SER A 27 27.75 7.74 14.84
N ALA A 28 27.94 7.68 16.17
CA ALA A 28 29.05 7.00 16.82
C ALA A 28 28.62 5.65 17.40
N ASP A 29 29.58 4.73 17.56
CA ASP A 29 29.35 3.43 18.21
C ASP A 29 28.87 3.59 19.65
N ASN A 30 27.94 2.73 20.07
CA ASN A 30 27.33 2.75 21.40
C ASN A 30 26.68 4.09 21.80
N GLN A 31 26.32 4.92 20.81
CA GLN A 31 25.60 6.17 21.02
C GLN A 31 24.13 6.03 20.60
N VAL A 32 23.25 6.74 21.29
CA VAL A 32 21.82 6.85 20.96
C VAL A 32 21.37 8.31 20.88
N VAL A 33 20.37 8.57 20.05
CA VAL A 33 19.71 9.88 19.88
C VAL A 33 18.20 9.68 19.70
N PRO A 34 17.34 10.69 19.89
CA PRO A 34 15.91 10.55 19.60
C PRO A 34 15.67 10.17 18.12
N ALA A 35 14.68 9.31 17.88
CA ALA A 35 14.24 9.01 16.53
C ALA A 35 13.29 10.13 16.04
N ALA A 36 13.72 10.94 15.08
CA ALA A 36 12.99 12.15 14.66
C ALA A 36 12.09 11.97 13.42
N ALA A 37 11.78 10.72 13.05
CA ALA A 37 10.88 10.40 11.93
C ALA A 37 10.46 8.93 11.96
N SER A 38 9.34 8.62 11.30
CA SER A 38 8.87 7.25 11.07
C SER A 38 9.76 6.46 10.11
N THR A 39 10.61 7.14 9.34
CA THR A 39 11.59 6.57 8.41
C THR A 39 12.96 6.34 9.05
N ALA A 40 13.15 6.73 10.32
CA ALA A 40 14.41 6.53 11.02
C ALA A 40 14.45 5.13 11.67
N PRO A 41 15.53 4.35 11.49
CA PRO A 41 15.68 3.06 12.16
C PRO A 41 15.57 3.21 13.68
N VAL A 42 14.70 2.43 14.32
CA VAL A 42 14.47 2.51 15.76
C VAL A 42 15.23 1.41 16.51
N LEU A 43 15.74 1.74 17.69
CA LEU A 43 16.45 0.80 18.57
C LEU A 43 15.58 0.34 19.74
N GLY A 44 14.88 1.27 20.40
CA GLY A 44 14.15 1.00 21.63
C GLY A 44 13.55 2.26 22.25
N LEU A 45 13.29 2.21 23.55
CA LEU A 45 12.66 3.30 24.32
C LEU A 45 13.59 3.81 25.44
N SER A 46 13.68 5.13 25.62
CA SER A 46 14.34 5.72 26.79
C SER A 46 13.50 5.54 28.06
N ASN A 47 14.17 5.50 29.21
CA ASN A 47 13.51 5.39 30.51
C ASN A 47 12.81 6.71 30.92
N PHE A 48 12.30 6.73 32.16
CA PHE A 48 11.60 7.89 32.74
C PHE A 48 12.50 9.08 33.07
N LEU A 49 13.82 8.89 33.10
CA LEU A 49 14.78 9.94 33.48
C LEU A 49 15.18 10.79 32.28
N GLY A 50 15.29 10.18 31.09
CA GLY A 50 15.98 10.81 29.96
C GLY A 50 17.49 10.87 30.19
N ALA A 51 18.19 11.65 29.39
CA ALA A 51 19.63 11.91 29.52
C ALA A 51 20.03 13.18 28.75
N ASP A 52 20.93 13.97 29.29
CA ASP A 52 21.56 15.07 28.54
C ASP A 52 22.66 14.54 27.61
N ALA A 53 23.07 15.37 26.64
CA ALA A 53 24.12 14.99 25.71
C ALA A 53 25.44 14.68 26.45
N GLY A 54 26.03 13.52 26.16
CA GLY A 54 27.25 13.02 26.82
C GLY A 54 27.00 12.19 28.08
N GLU A 55 25.76 12.08 28.55
CA GLU A 55 25.40 11.23 29.69
C GLU A 55 25.02 9.81 29.24
N MET A 56 24.84 8.90 30.21
CA MET A 56 24.38 7.54 29.96
C MET A 56 22.84 7.49 29.96
N ALA A 57 22.27 6.99 28.86
CA ALA A 57 20.83 6.74 28.72
C ALA A 57 20.55 5.23 28.76
N ASP A 58 19.62 4.81 29.61
CA ASP A 58 19.11 3.43 29.57
C ASP A 58 18.04 3.29 28.50
N VAL A 59 18.21 2.27 27.66
CA VAL A 59 17.31 1.95 26.55
C VAL A 59 16.70 0.57 26.76
N THR A 60 15.37 0.49 26.77
CA THR A 60 14.64 -0.77 26.73
C THR A 60 14.63 -1.31 25.31
N LEU A 61 15.32 -2.43 25.11
CA LEU A 61 15.46 -3.10 23.81
C LEU A 61 14.40 -4.20 23.60
N CYS A 62 13.89 -4.81 24.68
CA CYS A 62 12.91 -5.88 24.62
C CYS A 62 12.09 -5.95 25.91
N GLY A 63 10.84 -6.42 25.80
CA GLY A 63 9.88 -6.53 26.91
C GLY A 63 8.78 -5.47 26.85
N ILE A 64 8.24 -5.08 28.00
CA ILE A 64 7.21 -4.05 28.10
C ILE A 64 7.86 -2.75 28.58
N GLY A 65 7.93 -1.77 27.66
CA GLY A 65 8.39 -0.41 27.93
C GLY A 65 7.23 0.57 28.02
N GLU A 66 7.54 1.84 28.26
CA GLU A 66 6.58 2.94 28.30
C GLU A 66 7.04 4.04 27.34
N VAL A 67 6.11 4.65 26.61
CA VAL A 67 6.41 5.73 25.66
C VAL A 67 5.35 6.81 25.76
N GLN A 68 5.78 8.06 25.57
CA GLN A 68 4.86 9.19 25.46
C GLN A 68 4.29 9.25 24.04
N LEU A 69 2.98 9.48 23.93
CA LEU A 69 2.29 9.61 22.65
C LEU A 69 2.42 11.02 22.06
N GLY A 70 2.63 11.10 20.73
CA GLY A 70 2.58 12.34 19.94
C GLY A 70 1.22 12.61 19.30
N GLY A 71 0.32 11.62 19.33
CA GLY A 71 -1.01 11.66 18.71
C GLY A 71 -1.96 10.63 19.34
N THR A 72 -3.19 10.53 18.84
CA THR A 72 -4.14 9.50 19.29
C THR A 72 -3.72 8.12 18.79
N VAL A 73 -3.68 7.15 19.70
CA VAL A 73 -3.30 5.77 19.46
C VAL A 73 -4.33 4.85 20.11
N THR A 74 -4.77 3.82 19.40
CA THR A 74 -5.58 2.74 19.99
C THR A 74 -4.70 1.52 20.28
N ARG A 75 -5.15 0.69 21.24
CA ARG A 75 -4.54 -0.62 21.51
C ARG A 75 -4.34 -1.41 20.20
N ASP A 76 -3.26 -2.17 20.15
CA ASP A 76 -2.79 -2.98 19.02
C ASP A 76 -2.23 -2.21 17.81
N HIS A 77 -2.24 -0.87 17.81
CA HIS A 77 -1.48 -0.12 16.81
C HIS A 77 0.02 -0.36 16.94
N TYR A 78 0.68 -0.52 15.79
CA TYR A 78 2.14 -0.38 15.71
C TYR A 78 2.52 1.09 15.83
N LEU A 79 3.62 1.36 16.52
CA LEU A 79 4.04 2.71 16.88
C LEU A 79 5.32 3.09 16.16
N VAL A 80 5.30 4.23 15.48
CA VAL A 80 6.46 4.86 14.85
C VAL A 80 6.77 6.17 15.58
N SER A 81 7.96 6.71 15.33
CA SER A 81 8.39 7.96 15.93
C SER A 81 7.90 9.19 15.16
N ASP A 82 7.48 10.22 15.87
CA ASP A 82 7.30 11.57 15.32
C ASP A 82 8.63 12.37 15.31
N ALA A 83 8.54 13.67 15.04
CA ALA A 83 9.71 14.56 14.99
C ALA A 83 10.43 14.74 16.35
N ASP A 84 9.73 14.52 17.45
CA ASP A 84 10.22 14.73 18.82
C ASP A 84 10.59 13.42 19.53
N GLY A 85 10.52 12.28 18.84
CA GLY A 85 10.74 10.97 19.46
C GLY A 85 9.51 10.39 20.18
N LYS A 86 8.33 10.99 20.06
CA LYS A 86 7.11 10.45 20.67
C LYS A 86 6.46 9.42 19.75
N ALA A 87 5.66 8.55 20.33
CA ALA A 87 4.97 7.50 19.59
C ALA A 87 3.69 8.01 18.91
N VAL A 88 3.56 7.72 17.62
CA VAL A 88 2.33 7.93 16.85
C VAL A 88 1.94 6.62 16.15
N ALA A 89 0.66 6.48 15.80
CA ALA A 89 0.19 5.30 15.09
C ALA A 89 0.87 5.19 13.71
N ALA A 90 1.40 4.01 13.39
CA ALA A 90 2.03 3.75 12.11
C ALA A 90 1.01 3.95 10.97
N THR A 91 1.35 4.82 10.01
CA THR A 91 0.61 4.96 8.76
C THR A 91 1.52 4.50 7.62
N VAL A 92 1.13 3.43 6.92
CA VAL A 92 1.92 2.88 5.82
C VAL A 92 1.76 3.75 4.58
N VAL A 93 2.87 4.29 4.08
CA VAL A 93 2.94 5.03 2.82
C VAL A 93 3.68 4.17 1.81
N ALA A 94 3.11 3.99 0.62
CA ALA A 94 3.74 3.22 -0.45
C ALA A 94 5.10 3.84 -0.85
N GLY A 95 6.09 2.98 -1.12
CA GLY A 95 7.44 3.41 -1.54
C GLY A 95 8.33 3.93 -0.41
N THR A 96 7.90 3.86 0.85
CA THR A 96 8.71 4.31 2.00
C THR A 96 8.86 3.19 3.03
N ALA A 97 10.10 2.97 3.49
CA ALA A 97 10.36 2.09 4.63
C ALA A 97 10.00 2.80 5.93
N LEU A 98 9.17 2.13 6.74
CA LEU A 98 8.73 2.61 8.05
C LEU A 98 9.31 1.72 9.13
N TYR A 99 9.81 2.33 10.20
CA TYR A 99 10.39 1.63 11.33
C TYR A 99 9.50 1.81 12.56
N TYR A 100 8.97 0.71 13.07
CA TYR A 100 8.12 0.71 14.25
C TYR A 100 8.88 0.17 15.46
N VAL A 101 8.64 0.76 16.64
CA VAL A 101 9.31 0.35 17.90
C VAL A 101 8.61 -0.84 18.55
N GLY A 102 7.32 -1.03 18.27
CA GLY A 102 6.53 -2.05 18.92
C GLY A 102 5.02 -1.84 18.74
N LYS A 103 4.24 -2.48 19.60
CA LYS A 103 2.76 -2.45 19.60
C LYS A 103 2.19 -1.88 20.89
N ALA A 104 1.21 -0.99 20.79
CA ALA A 104 0.51 -0.40 21.91
C ALA A 104 -0.31 -1.44 22.69
N LEU A 105 -0.10 -1.53 24.01
CA LEU A 105 -0.90 -2.39 24.90
C LEU A 105 -2.12 -1.65 25.47
N GLN A 106 -2.16 -0.32 25.31
CA GLN A 106 -3.22 0.55 25.80
C GLN A 106 -3.48 1.69 24.80
N SER A 107 -4.73 2.15 24.72
CA SER A 107 -5.11 3.35 23.97
C SER A 107 -4.77 4.62 24.76
N GLY A 108 -4.51 5.73 24.07
CA GLY A 108 -4.26 7.03 24.66
C GLY A 108 -4.29 8.16 23.62
N ASN A 109 -4.21 9.39 24.11
CA ASN A 109 -4.10 10.61 23.31
C ASN A 109 -2.69 11.20 23.38
N ALA A 110 -2.44 12.23 22.57
CA ALA A 110 -1.17 12.94 22.61
C ALA A 110 -0.82 13.41 24.04
N GLY A 111 0.42 13.16 24.46
CA GLY A 111 0.92 13.47 25.79
C GLY A 111 0.82 12.32 26.79
N ASP A 112 -0.09 11.35 26.59
CA ASP A 112 -0.25 10.20 27.48
C ASP A 112 0.97 9.28 27.41
N ILE A 113 1.34 8.69 28.54
CA ILE A 113 2.37 7.65 28.61
C ILE A 113 1.68 6.29 28.65
N ILE A 114 1.93 5.44 27.66
CA ILE A 114 1.29 4.13 27.54
C ILE A 114 2.29 2.99 27.56
N PRO A 115 1.90 1.79 28.05
CA PRO A 115 2.70 0.60 27.93
C PRO A 115 2.73 0.08 26.48
N VAL A 116 3.92 -0.33 26.03
CA VAL A 116 4.19 -0.83 24.68
C VAL A 116 4.99 -2.13 24.78
N LEU A 117 4.58 -3.13 23.99
CA LEU A 117 5.43 -4.30 23.75
C LEU A 117 6.53 -3.90 22.77
N VAL A 118 7.76 -3.82 23.27
CA VAL A 118 8.95 -3.40 22.49
C VAL A 118 9.38 -4.54 21.59
N MET A 119 9.24 -4.31 20.28
CA MET A 119 9.63 -5.22 19.21
C MET A 119 9.97 -4.39 17.96
N PRO A 120 11.19 -3.83 17.91
CA PRO A 120 11.63 -3.05 16.76
C PRO A 120 11.56 -3.85 15.48
N GLY A 121 11.02 -3.24 14.42
CA GLY A 121 10.96 -3.84 13.09
C GLY A 121 10.80 -2.79 12.01
N CYS A 122 10.77 -3.24 10.77
CA CYS A 122 10.51 -2.37 9.63
C CYS A 122 9.43 -2.97 8.73
N VAL A 123 8.63 -2.10 8.12
CA VAL A 123 7.75 -2.43 7.00
C VAL A 123 8.23 -1.58 5.84
N ALA A 124 8.81 -2.20 4.84
CA ALA A 124 9.07 -1.58 3.56
C ALA A 124 8.03 -2.08 2.57
N ASN A 125 7.22 -1.17 2.03
CA ASN A 125 6.42 -1.47 0.86
C ASN A 125 7.19 -0.91 -0.34
N ASP A 126 7.89 -1.78 -1.06
CA ASP A 126 8.61 -1.42 -2.29
C ASP A 126 7.61 -1.10 -3.43
N VAL A 127 8.11 -0.71 -4.61
CA VAL A 127 7.35 -0.58 -5.88
C VAL A 127 6.90 -1.98 -6.34
N ALA A 128 6.11 -2.64 -5.50
CA ALA A 128 5.57 -3.95 -5.73
C ALA A 128 4.54 -3.89 -6.85
N VAL A 129 4.41 -4.99 -7.58
CA VAL A 129 3.25 -5.20 -8.43
C VAL A 129 2.01 -5.18 -7.52
N GLN A 130 1.21 -4.13 -7.66
CA GLN A 130 -0.06 -3.95 -6.98
C GLN A 130 -1.15 -4.77 -7.66
N ILE A 131 -2.15 -5.17 -6.90
CA ILE A 131 -3.30 -5.92 -7.39
C ILE A 131 -4.59 -5.13 -7.15
N ALA A 132 -5.36 -4.90 -8.21
CA ALA A 132 -6.75 -4.44 -8.11
C ALA A 132 -7.69 -5.56 -8.55
N ASN A 133 -8.65 -5.93 -7.69
CA ASN A 133 -9.74 -6.83 -8.04
C ASN A 133 -11.00 -6.01 -8.31
N VAL A 134 -11.56 -6.17 -9.50
CA VAL A 134 -12.72 -5.38 -9.95
C VAL A 134 -13.77 -6.31 -10.51
N THR A 135 -15.01 -6.13 -10.08
CA THR A 135 -16.16 -6.79 -10.72
C THR A 135 -16.84 -5.80 -11.65
N ILE A 136 -16.96 -6.17 -12.92
CA ILE A 136 -17.85 -5.53 -13.89
C ILE A 136 -19.16 -6.30 -13.82
N THR A 137 -20.22 -5.65 -13.36
CA THR A 137 -21.55 -6.25 -13.33
C THR A 137 -22.06 -6.50 -14.75
N ALA A 138 -23.03 -7.39 -14.92
CA ALA A 138 -23.60 -7.65 -16.26
C ALA A 138 -24.23 -6.40 -16.90
N THR A 139 -24.76 -5.48 -16.08
CA THR A 139 -25.29 -4.20 -16.59
C THR A 139 -24.17 -3.30 -17.09
N GLU A 140 -23.08 -3.19 -16.33
CA GLU A 140 -21.92 -2.40 -16.76
C GLU A 140 -21.24 -3.02 -17.98
N LEU A 141 -21.16 -4.36 -18.06
CA LEU A 141 -20.53 -5.04 -19.18
C LEU A 141 -21.28 -4.80 -20.50
N LYS A 142 -22.62 -4.73 -20.46
CA LYS A 142 -23.47 -4.36 -21.60
C LYS A 142 -23.43 -2.88 -22.00
N ALA A 143 -22.82 -2.03 -21.17
CA ALA A 143 -22.66 -0.60 -21.44
C ALA A 143 -21.17 -0.21 -21.54
N LEU A 144 -20.28 -1.20 -21.66
CA LEU A 144 -18.84 -1.02 -21.49
C LEU A 144 -18.18 -0.30 -22.68
N ASN A 145 -18.84 -0.24 -23.85
CA ASN A 145 -18.37 0.55 -24.98
C ASN A 145 -18.63 2.05 -24.76
N ALA A 146 -19.86 2.43 -24.41
CA ALA A 146 -20.20 3.83 -24.15
C ALA A 146 -19.68 4.32 -22.79
N THR A 147 -19.59 3.43 -21.79
CA THR A 147 -19.19 3.74 -20.42
C THR A 147 -18.05 2.82 -19.97
N PRO A 148 -16.79 3.15 -20.29
CA PRO A 148 -15.63 2.41 -19.81
C PRO A 148 -15.64 2.24 -18.29
N LYS A 149 -15.21 1.07 -17.82
CA LYS A 149 -15.11 0.77 -16.39
C LYS A 149 -13.72 1.09 -15.88
N THR A 150 -13.62 1.99 -14.92
CA THR A 150 -12.36 2.23 -14.19
C THR A 150 -11.93 0.99 -13.42
N LEU A 151 -10.73 0.50 -13.72
CA LEU A 151 -10.10 -0.63 -13.04
C LEU A 151 -9.15 -0.18 -11.94
N VAL A 152 -8.36 0.86 -12.24
CA VAL A 152 -7.45 1.51 -11.29
C VAL A 152 -7.61 3.01 -11.47
N ALA A 153 -7.87 3.72 -10.37
CA ALA A 153 -7.96 5.18 -10.39
C ALA A 153 -6.60 5.81 -10.71
N ALA A 154 -6.61 7.04 -11.22
CA ALA A 154 -5.39 7.77 -11.55
C ALA A 154 -4.46 7.90 -10.32
N PRO A 155 -3.13 7.71 -10.48
CA PRO A 155 -2.19 7.60 -9.36
C PRO A 155 -1.80 8.94 -8.70
N GLY A 156 -2.23 10.07 -9.25
CA GLY A 156 -1.84 11.41 -8.81
C GLY A 156 -0.79 12.06 -9.71
N ALA A 157 -0.56 13.36 -9.49
CA ALA A 157 0.40 14.15 -10.25
C ALA A 157 1.83 13.58 -10.18
N GLY A 158 2.55 13.61 -11.29
CA GLY A 158 3.93 13.11 -11.38
C GLY A 158 4.08 11.58 -11.41
N LYS A 159 2.96 10.83 -11.43
CA LYS A 159 2.95 9.37 -11.44
C LYS A 159 2.23 8.80 -12.66
N ALA A 160 2.58 7.58 -13.05
CA ALA A 160 1.88 6.82 -14.09
C ALA A 160 1.67 5.36 -13.69
N ILE A 161 0.61 4.74 -14.22
CA ILE A 161 0.33 3.31 -14.05
C ILE A 161 1.01 2.54 -15.17
N ILE A 162 1.76 1.49 -14.82
CA ILE A 162 2.27 0.50 -15.77
C ILE A 162 1.52 -0.81 -15.56
N PRO A 163 0.59 -1.20 -16.45
CA PRO A 163 -0.04 -2.51 -16.34
C PRO A 163 1.00 -3.60 -16.61
N VAL A 164 0.91 -4.69 -15.84
CA VAL A 164 1.81 -5.85 -15.96
C VAL A 164 1.06 -7.01 -16.60
N ALA A 165 -0.11 -7.35 -16.06
CA ALA A 165 -0.96 -8.41 -16.57
C ALA A 165 -2.40 -8.25 -16.08
N ILE A 166 -3.34 -8.84 -16.81
CA ILE A 166 -4.75 -8.88 -16.42
C ILE A 166 -5.26 -10.32 -16.54
N GLN A 167 -5.81 -10.83 -15.45
CA GLN A 167 -6.63 -12.04 -15.46
C GLN A 167 -8.10 -11.62 -15.51
N ALA A 168 -8.84 -12.18 -16.46
CA ALA A 168 -10.28 -12.02 -16.59
C ALA A 168 -10.98 -13.36 -16.32
N PHE A 169 -11.98 -13.36 -15.45
CA PHE A 169 -12.81 -14.52 -15.13
C PHE A 169 -14.27 -14.17 -15.41
N LEU A 170 -14.85 -14.81 -16.41
CA LEU A 170 -16.29 -14.80 -16.65
C LEU A 170 -16.91 -15.81 -15.69
N ASP A 171 -17.72 -15.32 -14.76
CA ASP A 171 -18.51 -16.13 -13.82
C ASP A 171 -19.87 -16.35 -14.47
N PHE A 172 -20.07 -17.51 -15.10
CA PHE A 172 -21.22 -17.74 -15.95
C PHE A 172 -22.50 -17.73 -15.11
N GLY A 173 -23.44 -16.86 -15.50
CA GLY A 173 -24.78 -16.83 -14.93
C GLY A 173 -25.63 -17.94 -15.53
N THR A 174 -26.54 -17.56 -16.42
CA THR A 174 -27.44 -18.49 -17.11
C THR A 174 -27.52 -18.25 -18.62
N ALA A 175 -27.16 -17.05 -19.08
CA ALA A 175 -27.20 -16.65 -20.47
C ALA A 175 -25.84 -16.10 -20.92
N ALA A 176 -25.27 -16.73 -21.95
CA ALA A 176 -24.05 -16.24 -22.59
C ALA A 176 -24.28 -14.85 -23.19
N TYR A 177 -23.20 -14.07 -23.32
CA TYR A 177 -23.30 -12.79 -23.98
C TYR A 177 -23.50 -12.95 -25.50
N ASP A 178 -24.31 -12.07 -26.09
CA ASP A 178 -24.55 -11.98 -27.54
C ASP A 178 -24.22 -10.55 -28.04
N GLY A 179 -24.15 -10.36 -29.35
CA GLY A 179 -23.68 -9.12 -29.95
C GLY A 179 -22.17 -8.95 -29.81
N ILE A 180 -21.44 -10.07 -29.88
CA ILE A 180 -19.97 -10.12 -29.90
C ILE A 180 -19.55 -10.60 -31.29
N ALA A 181 -18.82 -9.77 -32.02
CA ALA A 181 -18.23 -10.13 -33.30
C ALA A 181 -16.69 -10.22 -33.23
N ALA A 182 -16.09 -10.85 -34.24
CA ALA A 182 -14.64 -10.91 -34.35
C ALA A 182 -14.02 -9.51 -34.45
N GLY A 183 -13.02 -9.23 -33.61
CA GLY A 183 -12.37 -7.92 -33.51
C GLY A 183 -13.05 -6.95 -32.51
N GLU A 184 -14.16 -7.35 -31.89
CA GLU A 184 -14.80 -6.61 -30.80
C GLU A 184 -14.18 -7.01 -29.46
N ASP A 185 -12.92 -6.67 -29.25
CA ASP A 185 -12.20 -7.16 -28.08
C ASP A 185 -12.50 -6.36 -26.81
N LEU A 186 -12.34 -7.04 -25.67
CA LEU A 186 -12.20 -6.40 -24.37
C LEU A 186 -10.83 -5.72 -24.29
N ALA A 187 -10.79 -4.41 -24.51
CA ALA A 187 -9.57 -3.62 -24.47
C ALA A 187 -9.32 -3.00 -23.10
N PHE A 188 -8.04 -2.81 -22.81
CA PHE A 188 -7.54 -2.11 -21.64
C PHE A 188 -6.83 -0.85 -22.09
N LYS A 189 -7.26 0.30 -21.56
CA LYS A 189 -6.83 1.63 -22.04
C LYS A 189 -6.46 2.54 -20.89
N TYR A 190 -5.68 3.59 -21.18
CA TYR A 190 -5.57 4.73 -20.28
C TYR A 190 -6.80 5.64 -20.39
N THR A 191 -7.14 6.36 -19.32
CA THR A 191 -8.13 7.45 -19.24
C THR A 191 -9.58 7.03 -19.45
N ASP A 192 -9.97 6.63 -20.66
CA ASP A 192 -11.35 6.36 -21.08
C ASP A 192 -11.39 5.59 -22.43
N ALA A 193 -12.53 5.63 -23.14
CA ALA A 193 -12.74 4.98 -24.43
C ALA A 193 -11.78 5.48 -25.53
N SER A 194 -11.38 6.76 -25.46
CA SER A 194 -10.53 7.43 -26.46
C SER A 194 -9.04 7.38 -26.12
N GLY A 195 -8.68 6.94 -24.92
CA GLY A 195 -7.27 6.88 -24.51
C GLY A 195 -6.50 5.73 -25.15
N THR A 196 -5.18 5.74 -24.93
CA THR A 196 -4.26 4.78 -25.54
C THR A 196 -4.58 3.36 -25.11
N GLN A 197 -4.73 2.46 -26.08
CA GLN A 197 -4.88 1.03 -25.84
C GLN A 197 -3.54 0.39 -25.48
N LEU A 198 -3.56 -0.42 -24.42
CA LEU A 198 -2.38 -1.08 -23.85
C LEU A 198 -2.36 -2.58 -24.13
N GLY A 199 -3.55 -3.17 -24.33
CA GLY A 199 -3.74 -4.57 -24.62
C GLY A 199 -5.22 -4.89 -24.77
N SER A 200 -5.52 -6.11 -25.19
CA SER A 200 -6.89 -6.60 -25.28
C SER A 200 -6.96 -8.10 -25.00
N ILE A 201 -8.16 -8.57 -24.69
CA ILE A 201 -8.53 -9.98 -24.66
C ILE A 201 -9.62 -10.17 -25.72
N GLU A 202 -9.40 -11.12 -26.63
CA GLU A 202 -10.41 -11.54 -27.61
C GLU A 202 -11.70 -11.93 -26.88
N ALA A 203 -12.80 -11.25 -27.23
CA ALA A 203 -14.10 -11.47 -26.61
C ALA A 203 -14.80 -12.71 -27.17
N THR A 204 -14.56 -13.03 -28.45
CA THR A 204 -15.12 -14.23 -29.10
C THR A 204 -14.59 -15.51 -28.46
N GLY A 205 -15.47 -16.46 -28.16
CA GLY A 205 -15.14 -17.68 -27.42
C GLY A 205 -14.81 -17.44 -25.94
N PHE A 206 -14.91 -16.20 -25.45
CA PHE A 206 -14.72 -15.87 -24.03
C PHE A 206 -15.99 -15.33 -23.40
N LEU A 207 -16.51 -14.18 -23.84
CA LEU A 207 -17.70 -13.55 -23.24
C LEU A 207 -19.01 -14.26 -23.66
N ASP A 208 -19.02 -14.88 -24.85
CA ASP A 208 -20.09 -15.75 -25.36
C ASP A 208 -19.98 -17.20 -24.83
N ALA A 209 -19.07 -17.48 -23.88
CA ALA A 209 -18.95 -18.79 -23.28
C ALA A 209 -20.20 -19.14 -22.45
N SER A 210 -20.66 -20.38 -22.57
CA SER A 210 -21.80 -20.92 -21.82
C SER A 210 -21.40 -21.59 -20.49
N ALA A 211 -20.21 -21.24 -19.97
CA ALA A 211 -19.64 -21.76 -18.74
C ALA A 211 -18.55 -20.81 -18.24
N ASP A 212 -18.13 -20.99 -16.99
CA ASP A 212 -17.02 -20.24 -16.41
C ASP A 212 -15.79 -20.31 -17.31
N ALA A 213 -15.21 -19.15 -17.59
CA ALA A 213 -14.05 -19.03 -18.46
C ALA A 213 -13.01 -18.11 -17.84
N THR A 214 -11.73 -18.44 -18.04
CA THR A 214 -10.61 -17.57 -17.65
C THR A 214 -9.81 -17.18 -18.88
N ARG A 215 -9.35 -15.93 -18.90
CA ARG A 215 -8.31 -15.43 -19.81
C ARG A 215 -7.25 -14.71 -19.00
N TYR A 216 -6.03 -14.73 -19.51
CA TYR A 216 -4.88 -14.04 -18.93
C TYR A 216 -4.11 -13.39 -20.06
N VAL A 217 -3.81 -12.11 -19.92
CA VAL A 217 -3.00 -11.36 -20.88
C VAL A 217 -1.85 -10.69 -20.13
N ASP A 218 -0.62 -10.93 -20.59
CA ASP A 218 0.52 -10.12 -20.20
C ASP A 218 0.45 -8.79 -20.97
N MET A 219 0.48 -7.68 -20.25
CA MET A 219 0.25 -6.34 -20.81
C MET A 219 1.51 -5.73 -21.45
N GLY A 220 2.43 -6.59 -21.91
CA GLY A 220 3.57 -6.22 -22.74
C GLY A 220 4.34 -7.45 -23.23
N PRO A 221 4.47 -7.64 -24.56
CA PRO A 221 5.79 -7.96 -25.11
C PRO A 221 6.03 -7.55 -26.59
N ALA A 222 5.89 -6.28 -27.00
CA ALA A 222 6.31 -5.88 -28.37
C ALA A 222 6.82 -4.43 -28.57
N THR A 223 6.43 -3.46 -27.72
CA THR A 223 6.84 -2.04 -27.84
C THR A 223 7.09 -1.43 -26.47
N ALA A 224 7.88 -0.35 -26.44
CA ALA A 224 7.88 0.56 -25.29
C ALA A 224 6.44 1.04 -25.05
N ILE A 225 6.02 1.08 -23.79
CA ILE A 225 4.78 1.74 -23.39
C ILE A 225 5.15 3.20 -23.12
N ASP A 226 4.39 4.13 -23.69
CA ASP A 226 4.42 5.54 -23.31
C ASP A 226 3.43 5.76 -22.16
N PRO A 227 3.90 5.86 -20.89
CA PRO A 227 2.99 5.92 -19.76
C PRO A 227 2.26 7.27 -19.76
N THR A 228 0.93 7.24 -19.68
CA THR A 228 0.15 8.49 -19.57
C THR A 228 0.15 8.95 -18.12
N ALA A 229 0.74 10.11 -17.85
CA ALA A 229 0.81 10.70 -16.52
C ALA A 229 -0.60 10.93 -15.94
N ASN A 230 -0.79 10.54 -14.68
CA ASN A 230 -2.03 10.69 -13.93
C ASN A 230 -3.29 10.20 -14.68
N ALA A 231 -3.18 9.14 -15.49
CA ALA A 231 -4.32 8.50 -16.13
C ALA A 231 -4.82 7.30 -15.33
N ALA A 232 -6.15 7.11 -15.31
CA ALA A 232 -6.76 5.88 -14.84
C ALA A 232 -6.50 4.74 -15.84
N LEU A 233 -6.56 3.49 -15.36
CA LEU A 233 -6.62 2.30 -16.22
C LEU A 233 -8.08 1.84 -16.32
N VAL A 234 -8.60 1.68 -17.53
CA VAL A 234 -10.00 1.33 -17.79
C VAL A 234 -10.14 0.07 -18.65
N ALA A 235 -11.24 -0.67 -18.46
CA ALA A 235 -11.73 -1.67 -19.41
C ALA A 235 -12.77 -1.03 -20.34
N HIS A 236 -12.75 -1.41 -21.62
CA HIS A 236 -13.61 -0.88 -22.67
C HIS A 236 -13.82 -1.93 -23.76
N MET A 237 -15.05 -2.08 -24.29
CA MET A 237 -15.29 -2.90 -25.48
C MET A 237 -14.94 -2.09 -26.73
N LEU A 238 -14.07 -2.58 -27.62
CA LEU A 238 -13.55 -1.76 -28.73
C LEU A 238 -14.61 -1.23 -29.69
N THR A 239 -15.60 -2.04 -30.02
CA THR A 239 -16.71 -1.67 -30.89
C THR A 239 -18.00 -2.28 -30.38
N GLY A 240 -19.09 -1.54 -30.51
CA GLY A 240 -20.43 -2.02 -30.21
C GLY A 240 -20.70 -2.24 -28.72
N GLU A 241 -21.98 -2.15 -28.35
CA GLU A 241 -22.41 -2.61 -27.03
C GLU A 241 -22.77 -4.09 -27.09
N ILE A 242 -22.45 -4.79 -26.01
CA ILE A 242 -22.89 -6.18 -25.82
C ILE A 242 -24.41 -6.17 -25.58
N ALA A 243 -25.13 -7.06 -26.26
CA ALA A 243 -26.60 -7.00 -26.31
C ALA A 243 -27.27 -7.67 -25.09
N THR A 244 -27.16 -8.99 -24.99
CA THR A 244 -27.81 -9.82 -23.95
C THR A 244 -26.77 -10.59 -23.16
N GLY A 245 -27.12 -11.11 -21.99
CA GLY A 245 -26.25 -11.90 -21.10
C GLY A 245 -26.34 -11.43 -19.65
N ASP A 246 -25.94 -12.29 -18.71
CA ASP A 246 -26.11 -12.06 -17.27
C ASP A 246 -24.88 -12.36 -16.40
N SER A 247 -23.76 -12.75 -17.02
CA SER A 247 -22.54 -13.19 -16.32
C SER A 247 -21.68 -12.00 -15.84
N PRO A 248 -21.42 -11.81 -14.54
CA PRO A 248 -20.45 -10.80 -14.10
C PRO A 248 -19.02 -11.17 -14.56
N LEU A 249 -18.23 -10.15 -14.89
CA LEU A 249 -16.82 -10.31 -15.26
C LEU A 249 -15.93 -9.83 -14.12
N LYS A 250 -15.11 -10.74 -13.58
CA LYS A 250 -14.17 -10.43 -12.50
C LYS A 250 -12.78 -10.26 -13.08
N LEU A 251 -12.17 -9.11 -12.84
CA LEU A 251 -10.83 -8.77 -13.29
C LEU A 251 -9.88 -8.72 -12.10
N ARG A 252 -8.72 -9.34 -12.26
CA ARG A 252 -7.55 -9.12 -11.40
C ARG A 252 -6.47 -8.44 -12.22
N VAL A 253 -6.20 -7.19 -11.89
CA VAL A 253 -5.24 -6.33 -12.58
C VAL A 253 -3.95 -6.26 -11.77
N HIS A 254 -2.86 -6.70 -12.38
CA HIS A 254 -1.50 -6.55 -11.85
C HIS A 254 -0.88 -5.31 -12.48
N TYR A 255 -0.43 -4.35 -11.67
CA TYR A 255 0.12 -3.07 -12.16
C TYR A 255 1.21 -2.52 -11.24
N ARG A 256 2.01 -1.58 -11.75
CA ARG A 256 2.97 -0.78 -10.97
C ARG A 256 2.58 0.69 -11.06
N VAL A 257 3.01 1.47 -10.07
CA VAL A 257 2.98 2.93 -10.13
C VAL A 257 4.42 3.41 -10.18
N ILE A 258 4.76 4.20 -11.20
CA ILE A 258 6.09 4.78 -11.37
C ILE A 258 6.00 6.30 -11.29
N ASP A 259 7.11 6.95 -10.97
CA ASP A 259 7.27 8.38 -11.19
C ASP A 259 7.62 8.62 -12.67
N VAL A 260 7.01 9.62 -13.30
CA VAL A 260 7.24 9.92 -14.74
C VAL A 260 8.49 10.76 -15.00
N ALA A 261 9.05 11.35 -13.96
CA ALA A 261 10.33 12.06 -13.98
C ALA A 261 11.29 11.36 -13.01
N LEU A 262 12.53 11.19 -13.45
CA LEU A 262 13.64 10.63 -12.65
C LEU A 262 14.48 11.74 -12.04
#